data_AF-A0A1C5E818-F1
#
_entry.id   AF-A0A1C5E818-F1
#
_cell.length_a   1.000
_cell.length_b   1.000
_cell.length_c   1.000
_cell.angle_alpha   90.00
_cell.angle_beta   90.00
_cell.angle_gamma   90.00
#
_symmetry.space_group_name_H-M   'P 1'
#
loop_
_entity.id
_entity.type
_entity.pdbx_description
1 polymer ?
#
loop_
_entity_poly.entity_id
_entity_poly.type
_entity_poly.pdbx_seq_one_letter_code
_entity_poly.pdbx_strand_id
1 'polypeptide(L)'
;MPPPPPRLAVVGNPGNRRLSLFQDAVRAAGLPAARVVPWLGVLRGGARFEADETVRIDSPGEDPEVERLLRGTDDPTRVEGTARWYGLFTAAATELGRAASAAGAELLDDPDELAVLFDKRLCHGVLDAAGIPIPASPTSGPGAPAVTGWGDGR
;
A
#
# COMPACT_ATOMS: atom_id res chain seq x y z
N MET A 1 4.14 10.43 34.84
CA MET A 1 3.16 10.97 33.87
C MET A 1 3.04 9.92 32.76
N PRO A 2 1.83 9.51 32.35
CA PRO A 2 1.70 8.63 31.19
C PRO A 2 2.28 9.34 29.94
N PRO A 3 2.82 8.58 28.96
CA PRO A 3 3.30 9.17 27.72
C PRO A 3 2.16 9.91 27.00
N PRO A 4 2.46 10.94 26.19
CA PRO A 4 1.44 11.58 25.35
C PRO A 4 0.78 10.54 24.44
N PRO A 5 -0.51 10.72 24.09
CA PRO A 5 -1.18 9.81 23.17
C PRO A 5 -0.46 9.79 21.81
N PRO A 6 -0.43 8.64 21.11
CA PRO A 6 0.23 8.52 19.82
C PRO A 6 -0.40 9.47 18.80
N ARG A 7 0.43 10.06 17.93
CA ARG A 7 -0.01 10.88 16.81
C ARG A 7 -0.25 9.98 15.61
N LEU A 8 -1.50 9.70 15.31
CA LEU A 8 -1.83 8.83 14.18
C LEU A 8 -1.99 9.63 12.89
N ALA A 9 -1.39 9.13 11.81
CA ALA A 9 -1.68 9.54 10.44
C ALA A 9 -2.12 8.34 9.62
N VAL A 10 -2.95 8.58 8.60
CA VAL A 10 -3.43 7.55 7.68
C VAL A 10 -3.37 8.07 6.26
N VAL A 11 -2.62 7.36 5.41
CA VAL A 11 -2.63 7.57 3.97
C VAL A 11 -3.85 6.87 3.40
N GLY A 12 -4.81 7.62 2.86
CA GLY A 12 -6.07 7.04 2.41
C GLY A 12 -6.96 8.03 1.65
N ASN A 13 -7.97 7.50 0.97
CA ASN A 13 -8.90 8.33 0.18
C ASN A 13 -9.97 8.97 1.09
N PRO A 14 -10.08 10.30 1.14
CA PRO A 14 -11.14 10.98 1.89
C PRO A 14 -12.53 10.48 1.47
N GLY A 15 -13.40 10.20 2.44
CA GLY A 15 -14.74 9.67 2.19
C GLY A 15 -14.80 8.17 1.91
N ASN A 16 -13.67 7.47 1.80
CA ASN A 16 -13.66 6.01 1.68
C ASN A 16 -14.14 5.34 2.98
N ARG A 17 -14.90 4.25 2.83
CA ARG A 17 -15.44 3.47 3.95
C ARG A 17 -14.36 2.95 4.91
N ARG A 18 -13.22 2.44 4.39
CA ARG A 18 -12.11 1.93 5.22
C ARG A 18 -11.49 3.02 6.08
N LEU A 19 -11.28 4.20 5.50
CA LEU A 19 -10.80 5.37 6.22
C LEU A 19 -11.78 5.80 7.33
N SER A 20 -13.08 5.86 7.02
CA SER A 20 -14.11 6.21 8.01
C SER A 20 -14.14 5.23 9.19
N LEU A 21 -14.11 3.91 8.91
CA LEU A 21 -14.09 2.87 9.95
C LEU A 21 -12.82 2.95 10.80
N PHE A 22 -11.67 3.26 10.20
CA PHE A 22 -10.44 3.47 10.96
C PHE A 22 -10.54 4.68 11.88
N GLN A 23 -11.08 5.80 11.40
CA GLN A 23 -11.32 6.98 12.24
C GLN A 23 -12.27 6.70 13.40
N ASP A 24 -13.32 5.91 13.17
CA ASP A 24 -14.25 5.51 14.23
C ASP A 24 -13.57 4.63 15.28
N ALA A 25 -12.71 3.69 14.85
CA ALA A 25 -11.92 2.86 15.76
C ALA A 25 -10.94 3.69 16.61
N VAL A 26 -10.27 4.68 15.99
CA VAL A 26 -9.37 5.62 16.70
C VAL A 26 -10.13 6.39 17.79
N ARG A 27 -11.32 6.91 17.47
CA ARG A 27 -12.17 7.61 18.45
C ARG A 27 -12.67 6.68 19.55
N ALA A 28 -13.09 5.45 19.20
CA ALA A 28 -13.54 4.45 20.17
C ALA A 28 -12.42 4.05 21.16
N ALA A 29 -11.16 4.11 20.71
CA ALA A 29 -9.98 3.90 21.56
C ALA A 29 -9.63 5.12 22.45
N GLY A 30 -10.39 6.22 22.38
CA GLY A 30 -10.14 7.44 23.14
C GLY A 30 -8.96 8.28 22.62
N LEU A 31 -8.52 8.04 21.37
CA LEU A 31 -7.42 8.75 20.74
C LEU A 31 -7.92 9.95 19.91
N PRO A 32 -7.07 10.97 19.69
CA PRO A 32 -7.35 12.04 18.72
C PRO A 32 -7.55 11.45 17.31
N ALA A 33 -8.43 12.07 16.52
CA ALA A 33 -8.65 11.65 15.13
C ALA A 33 -7.33 11.62 14.35
N ALA A 34 -7.13 10.57 13.55
CA ALA A 34 -5.92 10.43 12.77
C ALA A 34 -5.87 11.50 11.67
N ARG A 35 -4.70 12.08 11.42
CA ARG A 35 -4.50 13.01 10.31
C ARG A 35 -4.60 12.26 8.99
N VAL A 36 -5.42 12.74 8.06
CA VAL A 36 -5.58 12.13 6.75
C VAL A 36 -4.53 12.69 5.79
N VAL A 37 -3.79 11.80 5.12
CA VAL A 37 -2.88 12.11 4.02
C VAL A 37 -3.50 11.55 2.73
N PRO A 38 -4.13 12.38 1.88
CA PRO A 38 -4.84 11.88 0.71
C PRO A 38 -3.90 11.26 -0.32
N TRP A 39 -4.24 10.08 -0.86
CA TRP A 39 -3.48 9.46 -1.96
C TRP A 39 -3.31 10.39 -3.16
N LEU A 40 -4.33 11.21 -3.48
CA LEU A 40 -4.23 12.20 -4.54
C LEU A 40 -3.08 13.19 -4.32
N GLY A 41 -2.85 13.60 -3.07
CA GLY A 41 -1.71 14.43 -2.69
C GLY A 41 -0.38 13.68 -2.81
N VAL A 42 -0.34 12.43 -2.34
CA VAL A 42 0.83 11.54 -2.43
C VAL A 42 1.26 11.36 -3.89
N LEU A 43 0.34 10.97 -4.76
CA LEU A 43 0.61 10.72 -6.19
C LEU A 43 1.00 11.99 -6.96
N ARG A 44 0.74 13.17 -6.39
CA ARG A 44 1.18 14.48 -6.92
C ARG A 44 2.48 14.96 -6.25
N GLY A 45 3.12 14.14 -5.42
CA GLY A 45 4.40 14.45 -4.76
C GLY A 45 4.27 15.28 -3.46
N GLY A 46 3.10 15.28 -2.84
CA GLY A 46 2.78 16.15 -1.70
C GLY A 46 2.76 15.47 -0.32
N ALA A 47 3.30 14.27 -0.17
CA ALA A 47 3.28 13.56 1.12
C ALA A 47 4.18 14.25 2.16
N ARG A 48 3.63 14.54 3.34
CA ARG A 48 4.36 15.13 4.47
C ARG A 48 3.92 14.51 5.78
N PHE A 49 4.90 14.32 6.66
CA PHE A 49 4.75 13.75 7.99
C PHE A 49 5.43 14.64 9.02
N GLU A 50 4.99 14.49 10.28
CA GLU A 50 5.58 15.12 11.44
C GLU A 50 6.37 14.09 12.25
N ALA A 51 7.34 14.53 13.04
CA ALA A 51 8.03 13.66 13.99
C ALA A 51 7.04 13.03 14.97
N ASP A 52 7.35 11.80 15.40
CA ASP A 52 6.53 10.99 16.32
C ASP A 52 5.14 10.61 15.78
N GLU A 53 4.87 10.79 14.48
CA GLU A 53 3.68 10.22 13.86
C GLU A 53 3.84 8.72 13.60
N THR A 54 2.81 7.96 13.94
CA THR A 54 2.64 6.58 13.52
C THR A 54 1.67 6.56 12.33
N VAL A 55 2.15 6.07 11.19
CA VAL A 55 1.48 6.22 9.89
C VAL A 55 0.98 4.88 9.38
N ARG A 56 -0.32 4.79 9.12
CA ARG A 56 -0.96 3.67 8.42
C ARG A 56 -1.06 3.96 6.92
N ILE A 57 -0.78 2.98 6.06
CA ILE A 57 -1.04 3.11 4.62
C ILE A 57 -2.27 2.27 4.25
N ASP A 58 -3.35 2.91 3.81
CA ASP A 58 -4.57 2.23 3.33
C ASP A 58 -4.54 2.09 1.80
N SER A 59 -5.34 1.18 1.24
CA SER A 59 -5.35 0.93 -0.20
C SER A 59 -5.86 2.13 -1.00
N PRO A 60 -5.23 2.46 -2.16
CA PRO A 60 -5.55 3.64 -2.96
C PRO A 60 -6.82 3.52 -3.82
N GLY A 61 -7.49 2.37 -3.81
CA GLY A 61 -8.66 2.12 -4.65
C GLY A 61 -9.94 2.86 -4.23
N GLU A 62 -10.99 2.69 -5.04
CA GLU A 62 -12.33 3.29 -4.87
C GLU A 62 -12.37 4.82 -4.96
N ASP A 63 -11.32 5.44 -5.53
CA ASP A 63 -11.31 6.84 -5.94
C ASP A 63 -10.99 6.92 -7.45
N PRO A 64 -11.90 7.44 -8.30
CA PRO A 64 -11.70 7.46 -9.76
C PRO A 64 -10.49 8.27 -10.22
N GLU A 65 -10.13 9.34 -9.51
CA GLU A 65 -8.99 10.18 -9.88
C GLU A 65 -7.67 9.49 -9.53
N VAL A 66 -7.62 8.83 -8.37
CA VAL A 66 -6.47 8.01 -7.96
C VAL A 66 -6.29 6.82 -8.92
N GLU A 67 -7.37 6.12 -9.28
CA GLU A 67 -7.32 5.04 -10.27
C GLU A 67 -6.85 5.54 -11.64
N ARG A 68 -7.32 6.71 -12.09
CA ARG A 68 -6.85 7.32 -13.34
C ARG A 68 -5.34 7.61 -13.29
N LEU A 69 -4.84 8.18 -12.20
CA LEU A 69 -3.41 8.47 -12.06
C LEU A 69 -2.56 7.20 -12.10
N LEU A 70 -2.97 6.16 -11.37
CA LEU A 70 -2.25 4.89 -11.27
C LEU A 70 -2.36 4.06 -12.56
N ARG A 71 -3.57 3.92 -13.11
CA ARG A 71 -3.86 2.99 -14.22
C ARG A 71 -3.75 3.63 -15.59
N GLY A 72 -4.08 4.91 -15.71
CA GLY A 72 -4.02 5.69 -16.96
C GLY A 72 -5.20 5.44 -17.88
N THR A 73 -6.29 4.92 -17.33
CA THR A 73 -7.56 4.70 -18.04
C THR A 73 -8.71 5.14 -17.15
N ASP A 74 -9.78 5.61 -17.78
CA ASP A 74 -10.99 6.09 -17.12
C ASP A 74 -12.10 5.03 -17.06
N ASP A 75 -11.89 3.86 -17.68
CA ASP A 75 -12.86 2.76 -17.70
C ASP A 75 -12.49 1.70 -16.65
N PRO A 76 -13.31 1.53 -15.58
CA PRO A 76 -13.04 0.59 -14.51
C PRO A 76 -13.20 -0.88 -14.93
N THR A 77 -13.78 -1.17 -16.09
CA THR A 77 -13.97 -2.54 -16.59
C THR A 77 -12.77 -3.07 -17.39
N ARG A 78 -11.78 -2.20 -17.63
CA ARG A 78 -10.57 -2.53 -18.38
C ARG A 78 -9.52 -3.21 -17.52
N VAL A 79 -8.93 -4.28 -18.06
CA VAL A 79 -7.84 -5.02 -17.41
C VAL A 79 -6.47 -4.40 -17.66
N GLU A 80 -6.36 -3.49 -18.64
CA GLU A 80 -5.11 -2.80 -18.95
C GLU A 80 -4.65 -1.88 -17.82
N GLY A 81 -3.36 -1.51 -17.87
CA GLY A 81 -2.78 -0.60 -16.90
C GLY A 81 -2.48 -1.21 -15.53
N THR A 82 -2.72 -2.50 -15.30
CA THR A 82 -2.38 -3.18 -14.04
C THR A 82 -0.88 -3.13 -13.73
N ALA A 83 -0.01 -3.33 -14.73
CA ALA A 83 1.44 -3.18 -14.55
C ALA A 83 1.85 -1.73 -14.24
N ARG A 84 1.20 -0.75 -14.88
CA ARG A 84 1.41 0.68 -14.61
C ARG A 84 0.95 1.04 -13.20
N TRP A 85 -0.23 0.57 -12.81
CA TRP A 85 -0.80 0.75 -11.47
C TRP A 85 0.15 0.20 -10.42
N TYR A 86 0.65 -1.03 -10.60
CA TYR A 86 1.59 -1.67 -9.67
C TYR A 86 2.89 -0.87 -9.54
N GLY A 87 3.50 -0.49 -10.67
CA GLY A 87 4.75 0.29 -10.68
C GLY A 87 4.59 1.67 -10.02
N LEU A 88 3.50 2.39 -10.31
CA LEU A 88 3.26 3.71 -9.72
C LEU A 88 2.88 3.61 -8.24
N PHE A 89 2.10 2.60 -7.84
CA PHE A 89 1.74 2.38 -6.44
C PHE A 89 2.95 2.04 -5.58
N THR A 90 3.79 1.09 -6.01
CA THR A 90 5.01 0.71 -5.28
C THR A 90 6.04 1.83 -5.23
N ALA A 91 6.19 2.61 -6.31
CA ALA A 91 7.00 3.82 -6.30
C ALA A 91 6.48 4.87 -5.31
N ALA A 92 5.15 5.08 -5.26
CA ALA A 92 4.53 5.99 -4.31
C ALA A 92 4.70 5.51 -2.86
N ALA A 93 4.55 4.21 -2.60
CA ALA A 93 4.82 3.62 -1.28
C ALA A 93 6.28 3.81 -0.86
N THR A 94 7.23 3.58 -1.76
CA THR A 94 8.66 3.83 -1.50
C THR A 94 8.90 5.30 -1.11
N GLU A 95 8.26 6.23 -1.81
CA GLU A 95 8.39 7.66 -1.51
C GLU A 95 7.74 8.04 -0.18
N LEU A 96 6.62 7.40 0.20
CA LEU A 96 6.06 7.54 1.55
C LEU A 96 7.06 7.07 2.62
N GLY A 97 7.75 5.95 2.39
CA GLY A 97 8.83 5.46 3.24
C GLY A 97 9.94 6.49 3.44
N ARG A 98 10.43 7.08 2.35
CA ARG A 98 11.44 8.14 2.41
C ARG A 98 10.94 9.37 3.14
N ALA A 99 9.72 9.82 2.87
CA ALA A 99 9.13 10.98 3.50
C ALA A 99 8.92 10.78 5.01
N ALA A 100 8.45 9.59 5.42
CA ALA A 100 8.28 9.24 6.82
C ALA A 100 9.63 9.18 7.55
N SER A 101 10.61 8.47 6.98
CA SER A 101 11.96 8.38 7.54
C SER A 101 12.62 9.75 7.69
N ALA A 102 12.52 10.61 6.68
CA ALA A 102 13.07 11.97 6.71
C ALA A 102 12.41 12.87 7.78
N ALA A 103 11.14 12.61 8.11
CA ALA A 103 10.40 13.34 9.14
C ALA A 103 10.59 12.77 10.55
N GLY A 104 11.18 11.57 10.70
CA GLY A 104 11.20 10.84 11.97
C GLY A 104 9.84 10.25 12.34
N ALA A 105 9.00 9.95 11.35
CA ALA A 105 7.73 9.24 11.52
C ALA A 105 7.93 7.73 11.35
N GLU A 106 7.10 6.95 12.02
CA GLU A 106 7.11 5.48 11.97
C GLU A 106 5.96 5.00 11.07
N LEU A 107 6.29 4.24 10.03
CA LEU A 107 5.27 3.53 9.24
C LEU A 107 4.89 2.23 9.96
N LEU A 108 3.58 1.94 10.02
CA LEU A 108 3.06 0.67 10.55
C LEU A 108 3.30 -0.51 9.61
N ASP A 109 3.32 -0.23 8.31
CA ASP A 109 3.55 -1.21 7.25
C ASP A 109 4.85 -0.84 6.53
N ASP A 110 5.71 -1.82 6.26
CA ASP A 110 6.92 -1.60 5.46
C ASP A 110 6.53 -1.38 3.98
N PRO A 111 6.90 -0.25 3.36
CA PRO A 111 6.65 -0.01 1.94
C PRO A 111 7.18 -1.08 1.00
N ASP A 112 8.31 -1.72 1.34
CA ASP A 112 8.93 -2.75 0.50
C ASP A 112 8.15 -4.07 0.59
N GLU A 113 7.48 -4.34 1.72
CA GLU A 113 6.58 -5.50 1.85
C GLU A 113 5.34 -5.37 0.96
N LEU A 114 4.85 -4.15 0.70
CA LEU A 114 3.71 -3.94 -0.20
C LEU A 114 4.00 -4.46 -1.61
N ALA A 115 5.22 -4.28 -2.13
CA ALA A 115 5.59 -4.85 -3.43
C ALA A 115 5.52 -6.38 -3.42
N VAL A 116 6.01 -7.01 -2.35
CA VAL A 116 5.99 -8.46 -2.18
C VAL A 116 4.56 -9.01 -2.08
N LEU A 117 3.69 -8.36 -1.33
CA LEU A 117 2.31 -8.83 -1.11
C LEU A 117 1.44 -8.80 -2.37
N PHE A 118 1.73 -7.88 -3.31
CA PHE A 118 1.05 -7.80 -4.60
C PHE A 118 1.61 -8.78 -5.64
N ASP A 119 2.92 -9.09 -5.60
CA ASP A 119 3.54 -10.02 -6.53
C ASP A 119 3.59 -11.45 -5.96
N LYS A 120 2.71 -12.32 -6.47
CA LYS A 120 2.63 -13.73 -6.03
C LYS A 120 3.93 -14.51 -6.21
N ARG A 121 4.77 -14.16 -7.18
CA ARG A 121 6.08 -14.81 -7.38
C ARG A 121 7.04 -14.42 -6.26
N LEU A 122 7.11 -13.13 -5.93
CA LEU A 122 7.94 -12.64 -4.82
C LEU A 122 7.44 -13.20 -3.49
N CYS A 123 6.13 -13.13 -3.24
CA CYS A 123 5.51 -13.65 -2.03
C CYS A 123 5.79 -15.16 -1.84
N HIS A 124 5.61 -15.98 -2.89
CA HIS A 124 5.95 -17.40 -2.81
C HIS A 124 7.44 -17.62 -2.49
N GLY A 125 8.34 -16.86 -3.11
CA GLY A 125 9.78 -16.96 -2.84
C GLY A 125 10.14 -16.61 -1.39
N VAL A 126 9.54 -15.56 -0.84
CA VAL A 126 9.76 -15.15 0.57
C VAL A 126 9.22 -16.21 1.54
N LEU A 127 8.01 -16.72 1.30
CA LEU A 127 7.40 -17.75 2.15
C LEU A 127 8.19 -19.07 2.11
N ASP A 128 8.62 -19.49 0.93
CA ASP A 128 9.42 -20.70 0.76
C ASP A 128 10.79 -20.58 1.46
N ALA A 129 11.49 -19.46 1.28
CA ALA A 129 12.76 -19.21 1.95
C ALA A 129 12.64 -19.21 3.49
N ALA A 130 11.46 -18.87 4.01
CA ALA A 130 11.14 -18.94 5.44
C ALA A 130 10.68 -20.35 5.89
N GLY A 131 10.63 -21.33 4.99
CA GLY A 131 10.18 -22.69 5.29
C GLY A 131 8.67 -22.81 5.51
N ILE A 132 7.88 -21.83 5.06
CA ILE A 132 6.43 -21.83 5.18
C ILE A 132 5.83 -22.67 4.04
N PRO A 133 5.01 -23.70 4.33
CA PRO A 133 4.38 -24.49 3.29
C PRO A 133 3.47 -23.66 2.38
N ILE A 134 3.70 -23.73 1.07
CA ILE A 134 2.91 -23.05 0.05
C ILE A 134 2.35 -24.05 -0.97
N PRO A 135 1.15 -23.82 -1.52
CA PRO A 135 0.62 -24.63 -2.61
C PRO A 135 1.51 -24.55 -3.85
N ALA A 136 1.60 -25.66 -4.59
CA ALA A 136 2.26 -25.67 -5.89
C ALA A 136 1.56 -24.67 -6.84
N SER A 137 2.37 -23.96 -7.63
CA SER A 137 1.88 -23.00 -8.62
C SER A 137 2.70 -23.12 -9.90
N PRO A 138 2.06 -23.11 -11.09
CA PRO A 138 2.77 -23.17 -12.37
C PRO A 138 3.52 -21.86 -12.68
N THR A 139 3.13 -20.75 -12.04
CA THR A 139 3.58 -19.39 -12.39
C THR A 139 4.27 -18.66 -11.23
N SER A 140 4.40 -19.28 -10.06
CA SER A 140 5.04 -18.68 -8.88
C SER A 140 5.73 -19.72 -7.99
N GLY A 141 6.79 -19.30 -7.29
CA GLY A 141 7.56 -20.15 -6.38
C GLY A 141 8.96 -20.50 -6.87
N PRO A 142 9.74 -21.20 -6.04
CA PRO A 142 11.14 -21.51 -6.33
C PRO A 142 11.24 -22.39 -7.57
N GLY A 143 11.89 -21.87 -8.61
CA GLY A 143 12.08 -22.60 -9.87
C GLY A 143 10.93 -22.45 -10.89
N ALA A 144 9.89 -21.67 -10.59
CA ALA A 144 8.88 -21.34 -11.60
C ALA A 144 9.51 -20.49 -12.72
N PRO A 145 9.31 -20.83 -14.00
CA PRO A 145 9.83 -20.06 -15.11
C PRO A 145 9.22 -18.65 -15.15
N ALA A 146 9.95 -17.69 -15.71
CA ALA A 146 9.41 -16.35 -15.92
C ALA A 146 8.23 -16.42 -16.89
N VAL A 147 7.06 -15.94 -16.46
CA VAL A 147 5.88 -15.80 -17.32
C VAL A 147 6.15 -14.69 -18.34
N THR A 148 6.12 -15.04 -19.61
CA THR A 148 6.30 -14.17 -20.77
C THR A 148 4.99 -13.89 -21.51
N GLY A 149 3.96 -14.71 -21.29
CA GLY A 149 2.62 -14.47 -21.83
C GLY A 149 1.60 -15.54 -21.50
N TRP A 150 0.42 -15.43 -22.10
CA TRP A 150 -0.72 -16.32 -21.87
C TRP A 150 -0.46 -17.80 -22.22
N GLY A 151 0.57 -18.11 -23.02
CA GLY A 151 0.95 -19.47 -23.35
C GLY A 151 1.50 -20.28 -22.18
N ASP A 152 2.00 -19.60 -21.14
CA ASP A 152 2.74 -20.20 -20.03
C ASP A 152 1.82 -20.76 -18.91
N GLY A 153 0.51 -20.52 -19.00
CA GLY A 153 -0.48 -20.89 -17.97
C GLY A 153 -1.30 -22.14 -18.27
N ARG A 154 -0.84 -23.04 -19.14
CA ARG A 154 -1.52 -24.29 -19.50
C ARG A 154 -1.11 -25.46 -18.61
#